data_AF-A0A1D6GZH6-F1
#
_entry.id   AF-A0A1D6GZH6-F1
#
_cell.length_a   1.000
_cell.length_b   1.000
_cell.length_c   1.000
_cell.angle_alpha   90.00
_cell.angle_beta   90.00
_cell.angle_gamma   90.00
#
_symmetry.space_group_name_H-M   'P 1'
#
loop_
_entity.id
_entity.type
_entity.pdbx_description
1 polymer ?
#
loop_
_entity_poly.entity_id
_entity_poly.type
_entity_poly.pdbx_seq_one_letter_code
_entity_poly.pdbx_strand_id
1 'polypeptide(L)'
;MNSLLRPPLPGPTPSLSARRMVSPPPAPVRVSSAALAGSGRRCRLGLAVAASAAPSWMEEAGVAVLEEGGRRNPSVSDSYRPAGLPRPNATVLEAQARVCTGPAQTRPLGEEQAMRVLDTILRSAMGELKEEPVSSAQLGAFFAGMTIRSNSFPEATQWSEGERRAMSIFWPRLVQILPPEVKFIADPEGTIMGANGLTGPRYVGQGTGEMRLVGALREVLAGGHLGYEEVQCVLKDILPIGPSSDLTVTSEALLAAFLIGQRMNRETDRELKAYCLAFDDELGPPLVADVKSLTHYGEPYDGNTRFFRSTLFVAAVRACYSESCLLHGVQWMPPKGGITEGQMLKFMGANIHLSPTQAKILLEDETAGFAYLNLQEACPPLDAIMNFSC
;
A
#
# COMPACT_ATOMS: atom_id res chain seq x y z
N MET A 1 -49.80 -40.04 7.00
CA MET A 1 -48.41 -40.29 6.56
C MET A 1 -47.63 -38.99 6.74
N ASN A 2 -46.62 -39.03 7.63
CA ASN A 2 -45.47 -38.12 7.83
C ASN A 2 -45.78 -36.61 7.97
N SER A 3 -45.74 -35.99 9.16
CA SER A 3 -44.62 -35.78 10.11
C SER A 3 -43.39 -35.14 9.46
N LEU A 4 -43.14 -33.85 9.77
CA LEU A 4 -41.96 -33.33 10.48
C LEU A 4 -41.80 -31.81 10.23
N LEU A 5 -42.47 -31.02 11.07
CA LEU A 5 -42.10 -29.64 11.39
C LEU A 5 -41.91 -29.56 12.91
N ARG A 6 -40.80 -28.93 13.31
CA ARG A 6 -40.53 -28.25 14.60
C ARG A 6 -39.88 -29.04 15.78
N PRO A 7 -39.18 -28.29 16.67
CA PRO A 7 -37.89 -28.65 17.28
C PRO A 7 -38.02 -29.20 18.71
N PRO A 8 -36.94 -29.73 19.33
CA PRO A 8 -37.02 -30.30 20.67
C PRO A 8 -36.71 -29.31 21.81
N LEU A 9 -37.45 -29.49 22.91
CA LEU A 9 -37.19 -29.07 24.31
C LEU A 9 -37.37 -30.33 25.21
N PRO A 10 -37.08 -30.34 26.54
CA PRO A 10 -35.82 -30.80 27.12
C PRO A 10 -35.98 -31.93 28.19
N GLY A 11 -34.85 -32.45 28.71
CA GLY A 11 -34.75 -33.13 30.03
C GLY A 11 -33.79 -34.33 30.04
N PRO A 12 -33.43 -34.93 31.20
CA PRO A 12 -33.41 -34.43 32.59
C PRO A 12 -32.00 -34.55 33.26
N THR A 13 -31.91 -34.02 34.49
CA THR A 13 -30.73 -33.91 35.39
C THR A 13 -30.13 -35.24 35.90
N PRO A 14 -28.88 -35.20 36.41
CA PRO A 14 -28.63 -35.74 37.75
C PRO A 14 -27.87 -34.78 38.69
N SER A 15 -27.97 -35.05 39.99
CA SER A 15 -27.60 -34.19 41.13
C SER A 15 -26.19 -34.40 41.70
N LEU A 16 -25.55 -33.28 42.05
CA LEU A 16 -24.75 -32.98 43.26
C LEU A 16 -23.58 -33.88 43.71
N SER A 17 -22.37 -33.29 43.72
CA SER A 17 -21.43 -33.37 44.84
C SER A 17 -20.54 -32.13 44.95
N ALA A 18 -20.14 -31.80 46.19
CA ALA A 18 -19.75 -30.48 46.70
C ALA A 18 -18.34 -29.93 46.36
N ARG A 19 -18.31 -28.58 46.28
CA ARG A 19 -17.31 -27.58 46.76
C ARG A 19 -15.81 -27.73 46.43
N ARG A 20 -15.27 -26.72 45.71
CA ARG A 20 -14.15 -25.89 46.23
C ARG A 20 -14.11 -24.49 45.58
N MET A 21 -13.62 -23.54 46.36
CA MET A 21 -13.81 -22.08 46.29
C MET A 21 -13.05 -21.38 45.15
N VAL A 22 -13.68 -20.32 44.62
CA VAL A 22 -13.08 -19.28 43.77
C VAL A 22 -12.48 -18.19 44.66
N SER A 23 -11.22 -17.82 44.42
CA SER A 23 -10.54 -16.70 45.09
C SER A 23 -10.77 -15.39 44.33
N PRO A 24 -11.05 -14.25 45.01
CA PRO A 24 -11.16 -12.94 44.37
C PRO A 24 -9.78 -12.28 44.15
N PRO A 25 -9.68 -11.28 43.24
CA PRO A 25 -8.44 -10.57 42.96
C PRO A 25 -8.04 -9.62 44.10
N PRO A 26 -6.73 -9.35 44.31
CA PRO A 26 -6.29 -8.50 45.42
C PRO A 26 -6.55 -7.02 45.17
N ALA A 27 -6.87 -6.33 46.26
CA ALA A 27 -7.13 -4.89 46.37
C ALA A 27 -5.84 -4.03 46.29
N PRO A 28 -5.95 -2.73 45.95
CA PRO A 28 -4.78 -1.86 45.78
C PRO A 28 -4.11 -1.55 47.13
N VAL A 29 -2.78 -1.70 47.17
CA VAL A 29 -1.98 -1.33 48.34
C VAL A 29 -1.80 0.19 48.37
N ARG A 30 -2.36 0.82 49.41
CA ARG A 30 -2.03 2.20 49.81
C ARG A 30 -0.56 2.25 50.23
N VAL A 31 0.25 2.99 49.50
CA VAL A 31 1.59 3.39 49.97
C VAL A 31 1.43 4.70 50.72
N SER A 32 1.69 4.65 52.03
CA SER A 32 1.70 5.80 52.93
C SER A 32 2.79 6.79 52.54
N SER A 33 2.43 8.07 52.52
CA SER A 33 3.34 9.20 52.45
C SER A 33 4.20 9.27 53.72
N ALA A 34 5.50 9.04 53.57
CA ALA A 34 6.50 9.40 54.56
C ALA A 34 7.44 10.43 53.94
N ALA A 35 7.28 11.68 54.35
CA ALA A 35 8.25 12.73 54.13
C ALA A 35 9.45 12.48 55.06
N LEU A 36 10.64 12.31 54.48
CA LEU A 36 11.90 12.50 55.20
C LEU A 36 12.83 13.34 54.34
N ALA A 37 13.11 14.53 54.87
CA ALA A 37 14.11 15.46 54.40
C ALA A 37 15.53 14.91 54.63
N GLY A 38 16.46 15.31 53.77
CA GLY A 38 17.83 15.58 54.20
C GLY A 38 18.96 14.80 53.54
N SER A 39 19.85 15.58 52.93
CA SER A 39 21.30 15.38 52.77
C SER A 39 21.80 14.51 51.60
N GLY A 40 22.55 15.17 50.73
CA GLY A 40 23.21 14.55 49.59
C GLY A 40 24.38 13.66 49.99
N ARG A 41 24.55 12.57 49.25
CA ARG A 41 25.83 11.91 48.99
C ARG A 41 25.87 11.48 47.53
N ARG A 42 26.83 12.05 46.79
CA ARG A 42 27.25 11.56 45.48
C ARG A 42 27.80 10.14 45.66
N CYS A 43 27.10 9.13 45.14
CA CYS A 43 27.71 7.83 44.86
C CYS A 43 28.09 7.78 43.38
N ARG A 44 29.38 8.00 43.12
CA ARG A 44 30.04 7.58 41.88
C ARG A 44 30.15 6.05 41.94
N LEU A 45 29.29 5.34 41.22
CA LEU A 45 29.61 4.01 40.71
C LEU A 45 29.52 4.10 39.19
N GLY A 46 30.69 4.17 38.57
CA GLY A 46 30.81 4.04 37.12
C GLY A 46 30.50 2.60 36.75
N LEU A 47 29.36 2.39 36.09
CA LEU A 47 29.23 1.30 35.15
C LEU A 47 29.95 1.77 33.89
N ALA A 48 31.18 1.29 33.69
CA ALA A 48 31.80 1.33 32.38
C ALA A 48 31.03 0.35 31.49
N VAL A 49 29.99 0.84 30.83
CA VAL A 49 29.47 0.17 29.63
C VAL A 49 30.61 0.27 28.63
N ALA A 50 31.19 -0.88 28.26
CA ALA A 50 32.08 -0.95 27.13
C ALA A 50 31.27 -0.48 25.92
N ALA A 51 31.48 0.77 25.51
CA ALA A 51 31.01 1.24 24.22
C ALA A 51 31.76 0.38 23.19
N SER A 52 31.10 -0.66 22.68
CA SER A 52 31.47 -1.18 21.37
C SER A 52 31.40 0.02 20.44
N ALA A 53 32.53 0.42 19.87
CA ALA A 53 32.57 1.53 18.93
C ALA A 53 31.53 1.23 17.85
N ALA A 54 30.49 2.06 17.76
CA ALA A 54 29.53 1.95 16.69
C ALA A 54 30.33 2.06 15.39
N PRO A 55 30.18 1.13 14.43
CA PRO A 55 30.86 1.25 13.14
C PRO A 55 30.65 2.64 12.54
N SER A 56 31.70 3.21 11.96
CA SER A 56 31.78 4.65 11.58
C SER A 56 30.61 5.16 10.75
N TRP A 57 29.97 4.30 9.97
CA TRP A 57 28.78 4.64 9.19
C TRP A 57 27.55 4.99 10.05
N MET A 58 27.44 4.48 11.28
CA MET A 58 26.37 4.86 12.22
C MET A 58 26.58 6.26 12.79
N GLU A 59 27.82 6.67 13.06
CA GLU A 59 28.15 8.01 13.54
C GLU A 59 28.05 9.05 12.40
N GLU A 60 28.56 8.73 11.21
CA GLU A 60 28.48 9.61 10.03
C GLU A 60 27.04 9.82 9.54
N ALA A 61 26.20 8.78 9.57
CA ALA A 61 24.79 8.92 9.20
C ALA A 61 24.01 9.77 10.23
N GLY A 62 24.36 9.68 11.51
CA GLY A 62 23.81 10.54 12.56
C GLY A 62 24.13 12.03 12.34
N VAL A 63 25.31 12.36 11.81
CA VAL A 63 25.74 13.74 11.54
C VAL A 63 25.18 14.28 10.22
N ALA A 64 25.19 13.50 9.13
CA ALA A 64 24.66 13.92 7.83
C ALA A 64 23.14 14.20 7.85
N VAL A 65 22.37 13.49 8.68
CA VAL A 65 20.92 13.70 8.86
C VAL A 65 20.61 14.98 9.66
N LEU A 66 21.57 15.55 10.40
CA LEU A 66 21.37 16.80 11.12
C LEU A 66 21.49 18.05 10.22
N GLU A 67 22.14 17.95 9.06
CA GLU A 67 22.40 19.09 8.16
C GLU A 67 21.32 19.30 7.07
N GLU A 68 20.41 18.33 6.84
CA GLU A 68 19.25 18.54 5.96
C GLU A 68 18.22 19.50 6.60
N GLY A 69 18.16 20.72 6.08
CA GLY A 69 17.35 21.83 6.57
C GLY A 69 15.84 21.53 6.68
N GLY A 70 15.25 22.04 7.76
CA GLY A 70 13.80 22.17 7.92
C GLY A 70 13.08 20.89 8.35
N ARG A 71 13.46 20.30 9.50
CA ARG A 71 12.68 19.22 10.15
C ARG A 71 11.23 19.67 10.39
N ARG A 72 10.33 19.35 9.46
CA ARG A 72 8.89 19.49 9.66
C ARG A 72 8.50 18.41 10.68
N ASN A 73 7.96 18.81 11.82
CA ASN A 73 7.65 17.87 12.89
C ASN A 73 6.48 16.97 12.44
N PRO A 74 6.67 15.64 12.30
CA PRO A 74 5.60 14.74 11.88
C PRO A 74 4.39 14.82 12.81
N SER A 75 4.59 15.07 14.12
CA SER A 75 3.50 15.16 15.11
C SER A 75 2.60 16.40 14.99
N VAL A 76 2.94 17.36 14.12
CA VAL A 76 2.17 18.62 13.92
C VAL A 76 1.79 18.84 12.45
N SER A 77 2.08 17.87 11.56
CA SER A 77 1.82 18.00 10.12
C SER A 77 0.70 17.04 9.71
N ASP A 78 -0.36 17.59 9.12
CA ASP A 78 -1.53 16.81 8.66
C ASP A 78 -1.24 15.92 7.44
N SER A 79 -0.11 16.16 6.76
CA SER A 79 0.46 15.28 5.74
C SER A 79 1.97 15.50 5.64
N TYR A 80 2.72 14.43 5.34
CA TYR A 80 4.16 14.48 5.12
C TYR A 80 4.48 13.94 3.73
N ARG A 81 3.86 14.56 2.71
CA ARG A 81 4.14 14.27 1.32
C ARG A 81 5.50 14.87 0.93
N PRO A 82 6.45 14.07 0.41
CA PRO A 82 7.73 14.57 -0.10
C PRO A 82 7.57 15.68 -1.15
N ALA A 83 8.41 16.71 -1.06
CA ALA A 83 8.48 17.77 -2.07
C ALA A 83 9.09 17.20 -3.36
N GLY A 84 8.30 17.09 -4.43
CA GLY A 84 8.74 16.53 -5.72
C GLY A 84 7.79 15.49 -6.32
N LEU A 85 6.90 14.90 -5.52
CA LEU A 85 5.92 13.93 -6.03
C LEU A 85 4.76 14.65 -6.76
N PRO A 86 4.47 14.32 -8.03
CA PRO A 86 3.40 14.96 -8.82
C PRO A 86 2.03 14.83 -8.16
N ARG A 87 1.33 15.96 -7.96
CA ARG A 87 0.00 15.93 -7.35
C ARG A 87 -1.03 15.40 -8.35
N PRO A 88 -1.87 14.43 -7.95
CA PRO A 88 -2.97 13.98 -8.79
C PRO A 88 -4.01 15.09 -8.95
N ASN A 89 -4.72 15.05 -10.07
CA ASN A 89 -5.90 15.87 -10.25
C ASN A 89 -6.97 15.49 -9.21
N ALA A 90 -7.33 16.43 -8.33
CA ALA A 90 -8.23 16.17 -7.20
C ALA A 90 -9.63 15.69 -7.63
N THR A 91 -10.18 16.23 -8.72
CA THR A 91 -11.50 15.85 -9.23
C THR A 91 -11.53 14.38 -9.66
N VAL A 92 -10.50 13.95 -10.39
CA VAL A 92 -10.39 12.55 -10.83
C VAL A 92 -10.07 11.64 -9.66
N LEU A 93 -9.22 12.07 -8.72
CA LEU A 93 -8.90 11.29 -7.52
C LEU A 93 -10.14 11.02 -6.65
N GLU A 94 -10.99 12.03 -6.43
CA GLU A 94 -12.25 11.86 -5.69
C GLU A 94 -13.18 10.86 -6.40
N ALA A 95 -13.23 10.91 -7.73
CA ALA A 95 -14.01 9.96 -8.51
C ALA A 95 -13.47 8.54 -8.38
N GLN A 96 -12.16 8.34 -8.51
CA GLN A 96 -11.48 7.06 -8.34
C GLN A 96 -11.75 6.45 -6.95
N ALA A 97 -11.73 7.26 -5.89
CA ALA A 97 -12.05 6.80 -4.53
C ALA A 97 -13.49 6.27 -4.37
N ARG A 98 -14.37 6.51 -5.35
CA ARG A 98 -15.75 6.01 -5.39
C ARG A 98 -15.92 4.84 -6.36
N VAL A 99 -15.31 4.91 -7.53
CA VAL A 99 -15.55 3.95 -8.63
C VAL A 99 -14.49 2.85 -8.74
N CYS A 100 -13.27 3.10 -8.27
CA CYS A 100 -12.15 2.16 -8.33
C CYS A 100 -12.07 1.32 -7.04
N THR A 101 -13.19 0.70 -6.68
CA THR A 101 -13.28 -0.18 -5.50
C THR A 101 -13.95 -1.51 -5.86
N GLY A 102 -13.92 -2.48 -4.94
CA GLY A 102 -14.45 -3.81 -5.21
C GLY A 102 -15.97 -3.84 -5.49
N PRO A 103 -16.49 -4.98 -5.98
CA PRO A 103 -17.85 -5.13 -6.51
C PRO A 103 -18.98 -4.76 -5.55
N ALA A 104 -18.73 -4.80 -4.23
CA ALA A 104 -19.70 -4.47 -3.20
C ALA A 104 -19.50 -3.07 -2.57
N GLN A 105 -18.37 -2.41 -2.82
CA GLN A 105 -18.01 -1.14 -2.17
C GLN A 105 -18.13 0.06 -3.10
N THR A 106 -18.20 -0.21 -4.41
CA THR A 106 -18.27 0.82 -5.44
C THR A 106 -19.52 1.66 -5.32
N ARG A 107 -19.32 2.98 -5.44
CA ARG A 107 -20.38 3.99 -5.36
C ARG A 107 -20.41 4.73 -6.69
N PRO A 108 -21.38 4.43 -7.57
CA PRO A 108 -21.53 5.13 -8.84
C PRO A 108 -21.56 6.66 -8.67
N LEU A 109 -21.05 7.37 -9.67
CA LEU A 109 -21.08 8.82 -9.70
C LEU A 109 -22.49 9.32 -10.05
N GLY A 110 -22.89 10.44 -9.46
CA GLY A 110 -24.05 11.20 -9.94
C GLY A 110 -23.76 11.84 -11.30
N GLU A 111 -24.80 12.31 -12.01
CA GLU A 111 -24.65 12.92 -13.33
C GLU A 111 -23.72 14.14 -13.32
N GLU A 112 -23.94 15.11 -12.43
CA GLU A 112 -23.09 16.30 -12.32
C GLU A 112 -21.62 15.96 -12.01
N GLN A 113 -21.40 14.92 -11.19
CA GLN A 113 -20.06 14.44 -10.85
C GLN A 113 -19.40 13.79 -12.07
N ALA A 114 -20.11 12.91 -12.78
CA ALA A 114 -19.61 12.26 -13.98
C ALA A 114 -19.29 13.26 -15.10
N MET A 115 -20.17 14.25 -15.32
CA MET A 115 -19.96 15.34 -16.28
C MET A 115 -18.69 16.12 -15.93
N ARG A 116 -18.52 16.50 -14.65
CA ARG A 116 -17.35 17.25 -14.18
C ARG A 116 -16.05 16.46 -14.38
N VAL A 117 -16.05 15.16 -14.08
CA VAL A 117 -14.88 14.29 -14.22
C VAL A 117 -14.47 14.14 -15.69
N LEU A 118 -15.43 13.83 -16.57
CA LEU A 118 -15.14 13.65 -17.99
C LEU A 118 -14.77 14.97 -18.69
N ASP A 119 -15.36 16.10 -18.29
CA ASP A 119 -14.93 17.44 -18.74
C ASP A 119 -13.49 17.73 -18.31
N THR A 120 -13.15 17.44 -17.05
CA THR A 120 -11.78 17.62 -16.53
C THR A 120 -10.79 16.77 -17.33
N ILE A 121 -11.12 15.52 -17.61
CA ILE A 121 -10.29 14.62 -18.45
C ILE A 121 -10.14 15.18 -19.87
N LEU A 122 -11.23 15.63 -20.50
CA LEU A 122 -11.22 16.20 -21.84
C LEU A 122 -10.30 17.43 -21.91
N ARG A 123 -10.48 18.39 -20.99
CA ARG A 123 -9.67 19.61 -20.90
C ARG A 123 -8.21 19.32 -20.62
N SER A 124 -7.94 18.32 -19.78
CA SER A 124 -6.57 17.85 -19.52
C SER A 124 -5.92 17.29 -20.78
N ALA A 125 -6.62 16.42 -21.51
CA ALA A 125 -6.13 15.81 -22.74
C ALA A 125 -5.94 16.83 -23.87
N MET A 126 -6.69 17.94 -23.86
CA MET A 126 -6.49 19.09 -24.75
C MET A 126 -5.33 20.02 -24.33
N GLY A 127 -4.69 19.78 -23.18
CA GLY A 127 -3.60 20.62 -22.66
C GLY A 127 -4.07 21.94 -22.05
N GLU A 128 -5.36 22.07 -21.71
CA GLU A 128 -5.93 23.30 -21.16
C GLU A 128 -5.67 23.46 -19.65
N LEU A 129 -5.38 22.36 -18.94
CA LEU A 129 -5.07 22.37 -17.52
C LEU A 129 -3.58 22.60 -17.29
N LYS A 130 -3.23 23.78 -16.77
CA LYS A 130 -1.84 24.16 -16.44
C LYS A 130 -1.38 23.67 -15.07
N GLU A 131 -2.31 23.54 -14.13
CA GLU A 131 -2.06 23.04 -12.78
C GLU A 131 -2.74 21.68 -12.62
N GLU A 132 -2.01 20.70 -12.08
CA GLU A 132 -2.51 19.36 -11.75
C GLU A 132 -3.29 18.69 -12.91
N PRO A 133 -2.66 18.52 -14.11
CA PRO A 133 -3.29 17.77 -15.19
C PRO A 133 -3.55 16.33 -14.76
N VAL A 134 -4.56 15.70 -15.37
CA VAL A 134 -4.88 14.29 -15.16
C VAL A 134 -3.73 13.45 -15.71
N SER A 135 -3.08 12.67 -14.84
CA SER A 135 -1.94 11.82 -15.22
C SER A 135 -2.37 10.60 -16.03
N SER A 136 -1.43 9.99 -16.76
CA SER A 136 -1.66 8.73 -17.48
C SER A 136 -2.12 7.62 -16.55
N ALA A 137 -1.50 7.50 -15.37
CA ALA A 137 -1.94 6.58 -14.33
C ALA A 137 -3.40 6.85 -13.88
N GLN A 138 -3.79 8.13 -13.71
CA GLN A 138 -5.16 8.48 -13.35
C GLN A 138 -6.17 8.07 -14.43
N LEU A 139 -5.84 8.30 -15.70
CA LEU A 139 -6.66 7.85 -16.83
C LEU A 139 -6.81 6.34 -16.84
N GLY A 140 -5.69 5.61 -16.74
CA GLY A 140 -5.68 4.15 -16.74
C GLY A 140 -6.53 3.57 -15.61
N ALA A 141 -6.32 4.05 -14.39
CA ALA A 141 -7.07 3.55 -13.24
C ALA A 141 -8.56 3.91 -13.28
N PHE A 142 -8.90 5.13 -13.71
CA PHE A 142 -10.30 5.56 -13.81
C PHE A 142 -11.05 4.76 -14.88
N PHE A 143 -10.52 4.66 -16.09
CA PHE A 143 -11.18 3.94 -17.17
C PHE A 143 -11.23 2.43 -16.92
N ALA A 144 -10.20 1.82 -16.33
CA ALA A 144 -10.26 0.41 -15.93
C ALA A 144 -11.42 0.16 -14.97
N GLY A 145 -11.60 1.04 -13.98
CA GLY A 145 -12.71 0.96 -13.05
C GLY A 145 -14.07 1.14 -13.73
N MET A 146 -14.19 2.04 -14.69
CA MET A 146 -15.41 2.19 -15.49
C MET A 146 -15.70 0.92 -16.30
N THR A 147 -14.70 0.37 -17.01
CA THR A 147 -14.85 -0.82 -17.86
C THR A 147 -15.26 -2.05 -17.07
N ILE A 148 -14.53 -2.38 -16.00
CA ILE A 148 -14.82 -3.56 -15.15
C ILE A 148 -16.24 -3.46 -14.59
N ARG A 149 -16.62 -2.29 -14.09
CA ARG A 149 -17.96 -2.05 -13.55
C ARG A 149 -19.05 -2.29 -14.59
N SER A 150 -18.81 -1.92 -15.85
CA SER A 150 -19.78 -2.15 -16.93
C SER A 150 -19.88 -3.63 -17.31
N ASN A 151 -18.77 -4.37 -17.22
CA ASN A 151 -18.69 -5.73 -17.75
C ASN A 151 -19.11 -6.81 -16.74
N SER A 152 -18.70 -6.68 -15.47
CA SER A 152 -18.74 -7.81 -14.53
C SER A 152 -19.40 -7.51 -13.18
N PHE A 153 -19.55 -6.24 -12.80
CA PHE A 153 -20.07 -5.89 -11.48
C PHE A 153 -21.60 -6.08 -11.38
N PRO A 154 -22.14 -6.32 -10.17
CA PRO A 154 -23.58 -6.35 -9.93
C PRO A 154 -24.28 -5.02 -10.29
N GLU A 155 -25.54 -5.07 -10.72
CA GLU A 155 -26.31 -3.91 -11.21
C GLU A 155 -26.22 -2.66 -10.31
N ALA A 156 -26.25 -2.84 -8.99
CA ALA A 156 -26.17 -1.73 -8.02
C ALA A 156 -24.84 -0.96 -8.05
N THR A 157 -23.76 -1.57 -8.54
CA THR A 157 -22.42 -0.99 -8.62
C THR A 157 -21.91 -0.82 -10.06
N GLN A 158 -22.72 -1.19 -11.06
CA GLN A 158 -22.51 -0.82 -12.46
C GLN A 158 -22.67 0.68 -12.69
N TRP A 159 -22.60 1.12 -13.94
CA TRP A 159 -22.77 2.53 -14.29
C TRP A 159 -24.14 3.04 -13.84
N SER A 160 -24.15 4.22 -13.22
CA SER A 160 -25.36 4.98 -13.01
C SER A 160 -25.90 5.49 -14.35
N GLU A 161 -27.17 5.88 -14.34
CA GLU A 161 -27.75 6.53 -15.51
C GLU A 161 -27.07 7.88 -15.84
N GLY A 162 -26.58 8.58 -14.81
CA GLY A 162 -25.78 9.80 -14.99
C GLY A 162 -24.42 9.53 -15.65
N GLU A 163 -23.75 8.45 -15.27
CA GLU A 163 -22.50 8.01 -15.90
C GLU A 163 -22.71 7.62 -17.37
N ARG A 164 -23.81 6.90 -17.68
CA ARG A 164 -24.18 6.56 -19.07
C ARG A 164 -24.40 7.82 -19.92
N ARG A 165 -25.17 8.79 -19.42
CA ARG A 165 -25.41 10.07 -20.12
C ARG A 165 -24.14 10.88 -20.30
N ALA A 166 -23.29 10.96 -19.28
CA ALA A 166 -22.03 11.67 -19.39
C ALA A 166 -21.12 11.00 -20.44
N MET A 167 -21.01 9.67 -20.42
CA MET A 167 -20.21 8.93 -21.39
C MET A 167 -20.71 9.13 -22.83
N SER A 168 -22.02 9.14 -23.07
CA SER A 168 -22.56 9.36 -24.42
C SER A 168 -22.26 10.74 -24.99
N ILE A 169 -22.14 11.76 -24.13
CA ILE A 169 -21.79 13.13 -24.54
C ILE A 169 -20.29 13.27 -24.79
N PHE A 170 -19.46 12.75 -23.88
CA PHE A 170 -18.01 13.02 -23.91
C PHE A 170 -17.20 12.03 -24.74
N TRP A 171 -17.60 10.75 -24.80
CA TRP A 171 -16.83 9.69 -25.46
C TRP A 171 -16.48 9.98 -26.93
N PRO A 172 -17.39 10.53 -27.78
CA PRO A 172 -17.06 10.86 -29.17
C PRO A 172 -15.91 11.87 -29.33
N ARG A 173 -15.69 12.73 -28.34
CA ARG A 173 -14.57 13.69 -28.32
C ARG A 173 -13.33 13.06 -27.70
N LEU A 174 -13.50 12.36 -26.58
CA LEU A 174 -12.41 11.68 -25.87
C LEU A 174 -11.69 10.66 -26.76
N VAL A 175 -12.42 9.86 -27.54
CA VAL A 175 -11.83 8.84 -28.42
C VAL A 175 -10.93 9.45 -29.52
N GLN A 176 -11.10 10.73 -29.86
CA GLN A 176 -10.26 11.40 -30.85
C GLN A 176 -8.91 11.83 -30.27
N ILE A 177 -8.88 12.20 -28.99
CA ILE A 177 -7.71 12.84 -28.35
C ILE A 177 -6.93 11.94 -27.39
N LEU A 178 -7.58 10.93 -26.80
CA LEU A 178 -6.93 10.08 -25.80
C LEU A 178 -5.79 9.25 -26.43
N PRO A 179 -4.80 8.79 -25.64
CA PRO A 179 -3.81 7.82 -26.10
C PRO A 179 -4.44 6.47 -26.47
N PRO A 180 -3.84 5.69 -27.39
CA PRO A 180 -4.39 4.40 -27.83
C PRO A 180 -4.54 3.38 -26.70
N GLU A 181 -3.62 3.34 -25.73
CA GLU A 181 -3.71 2.49 -24.54
C GLU A 181 -4.93 2.82 -23.68
N VAL A 182 -5.26 4.11 -23.51
CA VAL A 182 -6.40 4.55 -22.70
C VAL A 182 -7.70 4.21 -23.42
N LYS A 183 -7.73 4.35 -24.76
CA LYS A 183 -8.88 3.89 -25.57
C LYS A 183 -9.09 2.40 -25.43
N PHE A 184 -8.02 1.60 -25.40
CA PHE A 184 -8.09 0.17 -25.15
C PHE A 184 -8.64 -0.14 -23.75
N ILE A 185 -8.12 0.50 -22.70
CA ILE A 185 -8.57 0.27 -21.33
C ILE A 185 -10.05 0.62 -21.18
N ALA A 186 -10.47 1.74 -21.76
CA ALA A 186 -11.84 2.21 -21.69
C ALA A 186 -12.81 1.37 -22.52
N ASP A 187 -12.40 0.86 -23.69
CA ASP A 187 -13.28 0.13 -24.61
C ASP A 187 -12.55 -1.06 -25.26
N PRO A 188 -12.21 -2.12 -24.49
CA PRO A 188 -11.37 -3.22 -24.98
C PRO A 188 -12.01 -4.02 -26.12
N GLU A 189 -13.35 -4.07 -26.16
CA GLU A 189 -14.15 -4.79 -27.15
C GLU A 189 -14.78 -3.88 -28.22
N GLY A 190 -14.64 -2.55 -28.10
CA GLY A 190 -15.21 -1.61 -29.07
C GLY A 190 -16.73 -1.42 -28.96
N THR A 191 -17.32 -1.70 -27.79
CA THR A 191 -18.77 -1.82 -27.57
C THR A 191 -19.41 -0.55 -27.03
N ILE A 192 -18.65 0.40 -26.47
CA ILE A 192 -19.19 1.58 -25.77
C ILE A 192 -20.13 2.44 -26.64
N MET A 193 -20.04 2.39 -27.98
CA MET A 193 -20.94 3.12 -28.90
C MET A 193 -21.49 2.31 -30.09
N GLY A 194 -21.48 0.97 -30.05
CA GLY A 194 -22.17 0.13 -31.03
C GLY A 194 -21.72 0.21 -32.51
N ALA A 195 -20.77 1.07 -32.89
CA ALA A 195 -20.19 1.10 -34.22
C ALA A 195 -18.79 1.76 -34.23
N ASN A 196 -17.81 1.07 -34.80
CA ASN A 196 -16.52 1.57 -35.33
C ASN A 196 -15.32 1.79 -34.38
N GLY A 197 -15.38 1.39 -33.11
CA GLY A 197 -14.23 1.43 -32.21
C GLY A 197 -13.22 0.29 -32.46
N LEU A 198 -12.43 0.35 -33.55
CA LEU A 198 -11.45 -0.71 -33.86
C LEU A 198 -10.16 -0.63 -33.04
N THR A 199 -9.94 0.46 -32.30
CA THR A 199 -8.68 0.68 -31.57
C THR A 199 -8.51 -0.31 -30.42
N GLY A 200 -9.53 -0.50 -29.57
CA GLY A 200 -9.44 -1.41 -28.42
C GLY A 200 -9.21 -2.87 -28.83
N PRO A 201 -10.04 -3.46 -29.70
CA PRO A 201 -9.87 -4.86 -30.13
C PRO A 201 -8.55 -5.14 -30.84
N ARG A 202 -7.96 -4.15 -31.50
CA ARG A 202 -6.70 -4.30 -32.26
C ARG A 202 -5.46 -3.85 -31.47
N TYR A 203 -5.63 -3.29 -30.28
CA TYR A 203 -4.51 -2.85 -29.47
C TYR A 203 -3.77 -4.05 -28.89
N VAL A 204 -2.46 -4.07 -29.08
CA VAL A 204 -1.54 -5.15 -28.67
C VAL A 204 -0.37 -4.65 -27.83
N GLY A 205 -0.33 -3.36 -27.48
CA GLY A 205 0.81 -2.76 -26.77
C GLY A 205 2.05 -2.54 -27.65
N GLN A 206 3.07 -1.90 -27.09
CA GLN A 206 4.37 -1.66 -27.69
C GLN A 206 5.43 -2.59 -27.08
N GLY A 207 6.00 -3.48 -27.90
CA GLY A 207 7.00 -4.43 -27.44
C GLY A 207 6.42 -5.63 -26.70
N THR A 208 7.31 -6.52 -26.23
CA THR A 208 6.92 -7.82 -25.66
C THR A 208 6.27 -7.69 -24.28
N GLY A 209 6.76 -6.78 -23.45
CA GLY A 209 6.23 -6.56 -22.09
C GLY A 209 4.80 -6.02 -22.11
N GLU A 210 4.55 -4.94 -22.86
CA GLU A 210 3.18 -4.39 -22.98
C GLU A 210 2.23 -5.37 -23.67
N MET A 211 2.69 -6.17 -24.65
CA MET A 211 1.84 -7.17 -25.29
C MET A 211 1.34 -8.21 -24.29
N ARG A 212 2.19 -8.66 -23.38
CA ARG A 212 1.79 -9.56 -22.30
C ARG A 212 0.84 -8.88 -21.32
N LEU A 213 1.14 -7.64 -20.92
CA LEU A 213 0.28 -6.84 -20.04
C LEU A 213 -1.11 -6.60 -20.64
N VAL A 214 -1.20 -6.30 -21.94
CA VAL A 214 -2.45 -6.11 -22.67
C VAL A 214 -3.25 -7.41 -22.72
N GLY A 215 -2.59 -8.55 -22.94
CA GLY A 215 -3.23 -9.86 -22.86
C GLY A 215 -3.86 -10.10 -21.49
N ALA A 216 -3.11 -9.87 -20.42
CA ALA A 216 -3.61 -9.99 -19.05
C ALA A 216 -4.74 -8.98 -18.74
N LEU A 217 -4.61 -7.74 -19.22
CA LEU A 217 -5.63 -6.70 -19.03
C LEU A 217 -6.96 -7.05 -19.68
N ARG A 218 -7.00 -7.80 -20.79
CA ARG A 218 -8.28 -8.24 -21.38
C ARG A 218 -9.09 -9.10 -20.41
N GLU A 219 -8.43 -10.04 -19.74
CA GLU A 219 -9.06 -10.88 -18.72
C GLU A 219 -9.46 -10.05 -17.49
N VAL A 220 -8.56 -9.21 -16.99
CA VAL A 220 -8.82 -8.37 -15.81
C VAL A 220 -9.96 -7.38 -16.05
N LEU A 221 -10.00 -6.70 -17.20
CA LEU A 221 -11.05 -5.75 -17.57
C LEU A 221 -12.41 -6.42 -17.82
N ALA A 222 -12.43 -7.72 -18.08
CA ALA A 222 -13.63 -8.54 -18.13
C ALA A 222 -14.11 -9.01 -16.74
N GLY A 223 -13.40 -8.65 -15.66
CA GLY A 223 -13.70 -9.10 -14.30
C GLY A 223 -13.10 -10.47 -13.95
N GLY A 224 -12.20 -10.98 -14.78
CA GLY A 224 -11.54 -12.27 -14.60
C GLY A 224 -10.34 -12.23 -13.66
N HIS A 225 -9.74 -13.41 -13.48
CA HIS A 225 -8.56 -13.66 -12.65
C HIS A 225 -7.49 -14.36 -13.47
N LEU A 226 -6.24 -14.10 -13.13
CA LEU A 226 -5.06 -14.60 -13.82
C LEU A 226 -4.46 -15.83 -13.13
N GLY A 227 -3.70 -16.60 -13.89
CA GLY A 227 -2.87 -17.68 -13.36
C GLY A 227 -1.67 -17.15 -12.56
N TYR A 228 -1.10 -18.02 -11.71
CA TYR A 228 0.10 -17.69 -10.92
C TYR A 228 1.27 -17.29 -11.84
N GLU A 229 1.56 -18.11 -12.85
CA GLU A 229 2.66 -17.89 -13.78
C GLU A 229 2.44 -16.65 -14.67
N GLU A 230 1.18 -16.38 -15.03
CA GLU A 230 0.80 -15.20 -15.82
C GLU A 230 1.10 -13.91 -15.06
N VAL A 231 0.67 -13.82 -13.80
CA VAL A 231 0.97 -12.65 -12.93
C VAL A 231 2.48 -12.49 -12.76
N GLN A 232 3.20 -13.58 -12.47
CA GLN A 232 4.66 -13.50 -12.31
C GLN A 232 5.37 -13.00 -13.57
N CYS A 233 4.97 -13.49 -14.75
CA CYS A 233 5.57 -13.04 -16.00
C CYS A 233 5.28 -11.56 -16.24
N VAL A 234 4.01 -11.15 -16.12
CA VAL A 234 3.61 -9.74 -16.25
C VAL A 234 4.43 -8.84 -15.33
N LEU A 235 4.59 -9.20 -14.06
CA LEU A 235 5.39 -8.42 -13.11
C LEU A 235 6.86 -8.32 -13.51
N LYS A 236 7.46 -9.42 -13.96
CA LYS A 236 8.88 -9.45 -14.39
C LYS A 236 9.13 -8.64 -15.67
N ASP A 237 8.16 -8.53 -16.56
CA ASP A 237 8.36 -7.76 -17.80
C ASP A 237 8.08 -6.26 -17.64
N ILE A 238 7.20 -5.88 -16.70
CA ILE A 238 6.75 -4.49 -16.54
C ILE A 238 7.51 -3.75 -15.44
N LEU A 239 8.06 -4.45 -14.45
CA LEU A 239 8.78 -3.86 -13.33
C LEU A 239 10.28 -3.91 -13.59
N PRO A 240 11.02 -2.80 -13.37
CA PRO A 240 12.43 -2.74 -13.68
C PRO A 240 13.22 -3.63 -12.72
N ILE A 241 13.75 -4.73 -13.23
CA ILE A 241 14.60 -5.63 -12.46
C ILE A 241 16.07 -5.24 -12.68
N GLY A 242 16.67 -4.63 -11.66
CA GLY A 242 18.10 -4.36 -11.61
C GLY A 242 18.57 -3.06 -12.30
N PRO A 243 19.82 -2.63 -12.03
CA PRO A 243 20.39 -1.33 -12.43
C PRO A 243 20.68 -1.20 -13.94
N SER A 244 20.52 -2.29 -14.70
CA SER A 244 20.77 -2.36 -16.14
C SER A 244 19.52 -2.65 -16.97
N SER A 245 18.33 -2.61 -16.36
CA SER A 245 17.10 -2.60 -17.13
C SER A 245 16.99 -1.20 -17.76
N ASP A 246 17.31 -1.09 -19.05
CA ASP A 246 16.81 0.01 -19.86
C ASP A 246 15.32 0.10 -19.53
N LEU A 247 14.89 1.20 -18.89
CA LEU A 247 13.51 1.45 -18.52
C LEU A 247 12.64 1.13 -19.73
N THR A 248 12.08 -0.08 -19.77
CA THR A 248 11.01 -0.41 -20.70
C THR A 248 9.87 0.42 -20.17
N VAL A 249 9.73 1.62 -20.75
CA VAL A 249 8.69 2.59 -20.45
C VAL A 249 7.37 1.91 -20.78
N THR A 250 6.88 1.12 -19.83
CA THR A 250 5.56 0.52 -19.85
C THR A 250 4.60 1.67 -19.60
N SER A 251 3.59 1.81 -20.44
CA SER A 251 2.60 2.86 -20.29
C SER A 251 2.03 2.86 -18.87
N GLU A 252 2.20 3.99 -18.17
CA GLU A 252 1.71 4.17 -16.79
C GLU A 252 0.20 3.90 -16.70
N ALA A 253 -0.54 4.18 -17.78
CA ALA A 253 -1.96 3.92 -17.87
C ALA A 253 -2.26 2.41 -17.85
N LEU A 254 -1.50 1.59 -18.59
CA LEU A 254 -1.67 0.14 -18.60
C LEU A 254 -1.32 -0.46 -17.24
N LEU A 255 -0.21 -0.03 -16.63
CA LEU A 255 0.20 -0.50 -15.31
C LEU A 255 -0.83 -0.13 -14.23
N ALA A 256 -1.28 1.13 -14.21
CA ALA A 256 -2.30 1.58 -13.26
C ALA A 256 -3.64 0.85 -13.47
N ALA A 257 -4.05 0.63 -14.72
CA ALA A 257 -5.23 -0.16 -15.07
C ALA A 257 -5.14 -1.61 -14.56
N PHE A 258 -3.96 -2.22 -14.68
CA PHE A 258 -3.74 -3.60 -14.26
C PHE A 258 -3.82 -3.74 -12.74
N LEU A 259 -3.09 -2.89 -12.01
CA LEU A 259 -3.06 -2.91 -10.55
C LEU A 259 -4.43 -2.58 -9.95
N ILE A 260 -5.13 -1.56 -10.48
CA ILE A 260 -6.47 -1.25 -9.97
C ILE A 260 -7.48 -2.33 -10.33
N GLY A 261 -7.36 -2.92 -11.52
CA GLY A 261 -8.29 -3.93 -12.00
C GLY A 261 -8.20 -5.21 -11.18
N GLN A 262 -6.98 -5.67 -10.90
CA GLN A 262 -6.71 -6.79 -10.00
C GLN A 262 -7.34 -6.54 -8.61
N ARG A 263 -7.10 -5.36 -8.03
CA ARG A 263 -7.69 -4.95 -6.75
C ARG A 263 -9.22 -4.91 -6.78
N MET A 264 -9.79 -4.43 -7.87
CA MET A 264 -11.24 -4.34 -8.06
C MET A 264 -11.88 -5.72 -8.18
N ASN A 265 -11.22 -6.66 -8.86
CA ASN A 265 -11.69 -8.04 -9.01
C ASN A 265 -11.51 -8.87 -7.73
N ARG A 266 -10.71 -8.39 -6.77
CA ARG A 266 -10.29 -9.08 -5.54
C ARG A 266 -9.38 -10.26 -5.86
N GLU A 267 -8.08 -9.97 -5.86
CA GLU A 267 -7.03 -10.94 -6.14
C GLU A 267 -7.27 -12.26 -5.39
N THR A 268 -7.16 -13.37 -6.12
CA THR A 268 -7.22 -14.70 -5.55
C THR A 268 -5.96 -15.02 -4.76
N ASP A 269 -6.01 -16.03 -3.89
CA ASP A 269 -4.82 -16.49 -3.14
C ASP A 269 -3.64 -16.86 -4.08
N ARG A 270 -3.93 -17.30 -5.32
CA ARG A 270 -2.92 -17.63 -6.32
C ARG A 270 -2.28 -16.39 -6.92
N GLU A 271 -3.08 -15.40 -7.29
CA GLU A 271 -2.58 -14.10 -7.77
C GLU A 271 -1.77 -13.41 -6.67
N LEU A 272 -2.29 -13.37 -5.44
CA LEU A 272 -1.58 -12.81 -4.29
C LEU A 272 -0.23 -13.50 -4.05
N LYS A 273 -0.21 -14.84 -4.10
CA LYS A 273 1.05 -15.60 -3.99
C LYS A 273 2.04 -15.24 -5.10
N ALA A 274 1.55 -15.01 -6.33
CA ALA A 274 2.41 -14.60 -7.45
C ALA A 274 3.06 -13.24 -7.19
N TYR A 275 2.33 -12.26 -6.67
CA TYR A 275 2.90 -10.97 -6.24
C TYR A 275 3.96 -11.14 -5.17
N CYS A 276 3.70 -11.96 -4.14
CA CYS A 276 4.65 -12.16 -3.03
C CYS A 276 5.97 -12.78 -3.49
N LEU A 277 5.94 -13.67 -4.48
CA LEU A 277 7.10 -14.45 -4.92
C LEU A 277 7.70 -13.96 -6.23
N ALA A 278 7.19 -12.86 -6.81
CA ALA A 278 7.60 -12.39 -8.14
C ALA A 278 9.12 -12.09 -8.21
N PHE A 279 9.69 -11.58 -7.12
CA PHE A 279 11.06 -11.07 -7.07
C PHE A 279 12.02 -11.89 -6.19
N ASP A 280 11.54 -12.97 -5.56
CA ASP A 280 12.36 -13.75 -4.63
C ASP A 280 13.62 -14.33 -5.30
N ASP A 281 13.50 -14.78 -6.56
CA ASP A 281 14.64 -15.33 -7.30
C ASP A 281 15.72 -14.28 -7.62
N GLU A 282 15.33 -13.00 -7.72
CA GLU A 282 16.17 -11.92 -8.24
C GLU A 282 16.88 -11.14 -7.14
N LEU A 283 16.28 -11.10 -5.94
CA LEU A 283 16.88 -10.51 -4.75
C LEU A 283 17.97 -11.40 -4.12
N GLY A 284 18.15 -12.62 -4.65
CA GLY A 284 19.12 -13.58 -4.17
C GLY A 284 18.64 -14.30 -2.90
N PRO A 285 19.50 -15.16 -2.30
CA PRO A 285 19.11 -15.90 -1.11
C PRO A 285 18.81 -14.94 0.05
N PRO A 286 17.74 -15.20 0.83
CA PRO A 286 17.39 -14.35 1.95
C PRO A 286 18.50 -14.33 2.99
N LEU A 287 18.78 -13.15 3.54
CA LEU A 287 19.73 -13.00 4.64
C LEU A 287 19.20 -13.66 5.90
N VAL A 288 20.04 -14.44 6.57
CA VAL A 288 19.72 -15.09 7.83
C VAL A 288 20.39 -14.32 8.97
N ALA A 289 19.61 -13.73 9.87
CA ALA A 289 20.11 -13.12 11.10
C ALA A 289 20.29 -14.18 12.20
N ASP A 290 21.45 -14.18 12.86
CA ASP A 290 21.80 -15.05 13.98
C ASP A 290 21.22 -14.51 15.28
N VAL A 291 19.89 -14.59 15.37
CA VAL A 291 19.12 -14.14 16.53
C VAL A 291 18.17 -15.25 16.98
N LYS A 292 17.92 -15.34 18.29
CA LYS A 292 17.07 -16.39 18.85
C LYS A 292 15.63 -16.37 18.30
N SER A 293 15.10 -15.17 18.07
CA SER A 293 13.76 -14.94 17.52
C SER A 293 13.74 -13.60 16.82
N LEU A 294 13.14 -13.55 15.63
CA LEU A 294 12.94 -12.34 14.86
C LEU A 294 11.44 -12.07 14.73
N THR A 295 10.99 -10.91 15.20
CA THR A 295 9.62 -10.44 15.00
C THR A 295 9.55 -9.45 13.86
N HIS A 296 8.66 -9.70 12.91
CA HIS A 296 8.48 -8.87 11.74
C HIS A 296 7.21 -8.01 11.87
N TYR A 297 7.35 -6.69 11.75
CA TYR A 297 6.23 -5.74 11.81
C TYR A 297 5.88 -5.23 10.41
N GLY A 298 4.80 -5.79 9.86
CA GLY A 298 4.20 -5.36 8.58
C GLY A 298 3.00 -4.47 8.80
N GLU A 299 3.23 -3.22 9.19
CA GLU A 299 2.17 -2.24 9.32
C GLU A 299 1.72 -1.67 7.97
N PRO A 300 0.51 -1.09 7.84
CA PRO A 300 0.10 -0.39 6.63
C PRO A 300 1.08 0.75 6.26
N TYR A 301 1.53 0.72 5.00
CA TYR A 301 2.53 1.65 4.45
C TYR A 301 1.99 3.07 4.25
N ASP A 302 0.67 3.23 4.14
CA ASP A 302 0.00 4.51 3.91
C ASP A 302 -0.04 5.44 5.13
N GLY A 303 0.57 5.03 6.23
CA GLY A 303 0.74 5.86 7.41
C GLY A 303 -0.53 6.04 8.24
N ASN A 304 -0.41 6.78 9.35
CA ASN A 304 -1.56 7.15 10.17
C ASN A 304 -1.37 8.57 10.75
N THR A 305 -2.43 9.38 10.74
CA THR A 305 -2.49 10.71 11.37
C THR A 305 -3.54 10.81 12.47
N ARG A 306 -4.39 9.78 12.62
CA ARG A 306 -5.54 9.75 13.54
C ARG A 306 -5.18 9.19 14.90
N PHE A 307 -4.27 8.21 14.95
CA PHE A 307 -3.89 7.53 16.18
C PHE A 307 -2.39 7.37 16.29
N PHE A 308 -1.90 7.34 17.53
CA PHE A 308 -0.50 7.10 17.84
C PHE A 308 -0.08 5.68 17.41
N ARG A 309 1.02 5.59 16.66
CA ARG A 309 1.63 4.31 16.27
C ARG A 309 2.65 3.89 17.32
N SER A 310 2.31 2.90 18.14
CA SER A 310 3.18 2.40 19.21
C SER A 310 4.26 1.44 18.73
N THR A 311 4.31 1.09 17.45
CA THR A 311 5.15 0.01 16.90
C THR A 311 6.64 0.24 17.16
N LEU A 312 7.15 1.47 16.99
CA LEU A 312 8.54 1.82 17.33
C LEU A 312 8.85 1.69 18.82
N PHE A 313 7.91 2.08 19.69
CA PHE A 313 8.07 1.92 21.13
C PHE A 313 8.09 0.45 21.52
N VAL A 314 7.19 -0.36 20.95
CA VAL A 314 7.16 -1.80 21.18
C VAL A 314 8.45 -2.46 20.70
N ALA A 315 8.96 -2.09 19.52
CA ALA A 315 10.22 -2.60 19.00
C ALA A 315 11.40 -2.29 19.92
N ALA A 316 11.49 -1.06 20.42
CA ALA A 316 12.53 -0.67 21.38
C ALA A 316 12.43 -1.47 22.70
N VAL A 317 11.21 -1.67 23.23
CA VAL A 317 11.00 -2.48 24.43
C VAL A 317 11.42 -3.93 24.20
N ARG A 318 11.06 -4.52 23.04
CA ARG A 318 11.45 -5.90 22.68
C ARG A 318 12.97 -6.04 22.56
N ALA A 319 13.64 -5.07 21.95
CA ALA A 319 15.09 -5.02 21.89
C ALA A 319 15.73 -5.04 23.29
N CYS A 320 15.18 -4.32 24.28
CA CYS A 320 15.64 -4.37 25.67
C CYS A 320 15.48 -5.74 26.34
N TYR A 321 14.58 -6.60 25.84
CA TYR A 321 14.42 -7.99 26.27
C TYR A 321 15.23 -8.99 25.43
N SER A 322 16.16 -8.49 24.60
CA SER A 322 16.95 -9.30 23.67
C SER A 322 16.08 -10.08 22.67
N GLU A 323 14.93 -9.50 22.29
CA GLU A 323 14.05 -10.03 21.24
C GLU A 323 14.12 -9.13 20.00
N SER A 324 14.79 -9.60 18.95
CA SER A 324 15.06 -8.79 17.77
C SER A 324 13.80 -8.50 16.95
N CYS A 325 13.71 -7.28 16.43
CA CYS A 325 12.56 -6.83 15.65
C CYS A 325 12.99 -6.20 14.31
N LEU A 326 12.31 -6.60 13.23
CA LEU A 326 12.45 -5.97 11.93
C LEU A 326 11.15 -5.23 11.60
N LEU A 327 11.27 -3.93 11.37
CA LEU A 327 10.22 -3.10 10.81
C LEU A 327 10.55 -2.82 9.35
N HIS A 328 9.53 -2.64 8.54
CA HIS A 328 9.70 -2.22 7.16
C HIS A 328 8.58 -1.28 6.75
N GLY A 329 8.86 -0.46 5.75
CA GLY A 329 7.89 0.52 5.27
C GLY A 329 8.46 1.39 4.17
N VAL A 330 7.74 2.47 3.90
CA VAL A 330 8.07 3.45 2.86
C VAL A 330 8.11 4.84 3.45
N GLN A 331 8.72 5.76 2.73
CA GLN A 331 8.74 7.16 3.16
C GLN A 331 7.34 7.78 3.11
N TRP A 332 6.53 7.48 2.10
CA TRP A 332 5.18 8.02 1.94
C TRP A 332 4.37 7.15 0.97
N MET A 333 3.06 7.00 1.18
CA MET A 333 2.19 6.23 0.31
C MET A 333 0.74 6.78 0.32
N PRO A 334 0.08 6.96 -0.85
CA PRO A 334 -1.34 7.30 -0.94
C PRO A 334 -2.23 6.09 -0.54
N PRO A 335 -3.54 6.27 -0.32
CA PRO A 335 -4.31 7.51 -0.41
C PRO A 335 -4.30 8.32 0.90
N LYS A 336 -3.88 7.71 2.03
CA LYS A 336 -3.89 8.40 3.33
C LYS A 336 -2.74 9.39 3.47
N GLY A 337 -1.55 9.05 2.96
CA GLY A 337 -0.36 9.91 3.06
C GLY A 337 -0.01 10.29 4.50
N GLY A 338 -0.27 9.38 5.45
CA GLY A 338 -0.09 9.64 6.87
C GLY A 338 1.36 9.50 7.33
N ILE A 339 1.56 9.55 8.65
CA ILE A 339 2.89 9.45 9.25
C ILE A 339 3.33 7.99 9.29
N THR A 340 4.52 7.70 8.79
CA THR A 340 5.14 6.36 8.79
C THR A 340 6.23 6.24 9.86
N GLU A 341 6.58 5.02 10.26
CA GLU A 341 7.71 4.74 11.16
C GLU A 341 9.02 5.29 10.61
N GLY A 342 9.25 5.15 9.30
CA GLY A 342 10.43 5.71 8.63
C GLY A 342 10.52 7.23 8.79
N GLN A 343 9.41 7.95 8.67
CA GLN A 343 9.40 9.41 8.89
C GLN A 343 9.71 9.77 10.34
N MET A 344 9.16 9.03 11.31
CA MET A 344 9.46 9.24 12.73
C MET A 344 10.92 8.94 13.06
N LEU A 345 11.47 7.84 12.55
CA LEU A 345 12.87 7.46 12.71
C LEU A 345 13.81 8.51 12.11
N LYS A 346 13.55 8.94 10.86
CA LYS A 346 14.32 10.03 10.22
C LYS A 346 14.24 11.31 11.05
N PHE A 347 13.07 11.67 11.55
CA PHE A 347 12.91 12.84 12.42
C PHE A 347 13.76 12.74 13.70
N MET A 348 13.80 11.56 14.33
CA MET A 348 14.65 11.27 15.51
C MET A 348 16.15 11.22 15.20
N GLY A 349 16.56 11.27 13.92
CA GLY A 349 17.96 11.26 13.50
C GLY A 349 18.50 9.87 13.14
N ALA A 350 17.64 8.87 13.02
CA ALA A 350 18.06 7.54 12.57
C ALA A 350 18.27 7.52 11.04
N ASN A 351 19.24 6.71 10.60
CA ASN A 351 19.41 6.40 9.19
C ASN A 351 18.31 5.43 8.73
N ILE A 352 17.53 5.82 7.73
CA ILE A 352 16.47 4.98 7.14
C ILE A 352 16.87 4.36 5.79
N HIS A 353 18.08 4.64 5.32
CA HIS A 353 18.66 4.10 4.08
C HIS A 353 19.66 3.01 4.45
N LEU A 354 19.16 1.95 5.08
CA LEU A 354 19.96 0.79 5.45
C LEU A 354 19.85 -0.27 4.37
N SER A 355 21.01 -0.77 3.92
CA SER A 355 21.03 -2.00 3.12
C SER A 355 20.56 -3.21 3.95
N PRO A 356 20.04 -4.28 3.32
CA PRO A 356 19.67 -5.51 4.01
C PRO A 356 20.78 -6.07 4.90
N THR A 357 22.04 -5.98 4.47
CA THR A 357 23.22 -6.41 5.24
C THR A 357 23.45 -5.54 6.48
N GLN A 358 23.28 -4.22 6.38
CA GLN A 358 23.38 -3.32 7.54
C GLN A 358 22.24 -3.56 8.53
N ALA A 359 21.02 -3.81 8.05
CA ALA A 359 19.91 -4.17 8.92
C ALA A 359 20.19 -5.48 9.66
N LYS A 360 20.76 -6.49 9.00
CA LYS A 360 21.21 -7.72 9.66
C LYS A 360 22.21 -7.43 10.80
N ILE A 361 23.20 -6.57 10.57
CA ILE A 361 24.18 -6.19 11.60
C ILE A 361 23.47 -5.55 12.82
N LEU A 362 22.49 -4.68 12.60
CA LEU A 362 21.73 -4.06 13.69
C LEU A 362 20.84 -5.06 14.44
N LEU A 363 20.30 -6.07 13.75
CA LEU A 363 19.48 -7.10 14.38
C LEU A 363 20.29 -8.01 15.32
N GLU A 364 21.56 -8.24 14.99
CA GLU A 364 22.50 -9.06 15.74
C GLU A 364 23.23 -8.29 16.86
N ASP A 365 23.16 -6.96 16.82
CA ASP A 365 23.73 -6.10 17.85
C ASP A 365 22.86 -6.11 19.12
N GLU A 366 23.38 -6.67 20.21
CA GLU A 366 22.72 -6.74 21.52
C GLU A 366 22.38 -5.36 22.11
N THR A 367 23.04 -4.29 21.64
CA THR A 367 22.78 -2.92 22.09
C THR A 367 21.68 -2.22 21.30
N ALA A 368 21.39 -2.66 20.07
CA ALA A 368 20.38 -2.08 19.20
C ALA A 368 19.09 -2.93 19.18
N GLY A 369 19.20 -4.22 18.83
CA GLY A 369 18.12 -5.19 18.88
C GLY A 369 16.91 -4.94 17.96
N PHE A 370 16.93 -3.93 17.09
CA PHE A 370 15.93 -3.78 16.04
C PHE A 370 16.47 -3.00 14.84
N ALA A 371 15.85 -3.22 13.67
CA ALA A 371 16.18 -2.51 12.43
C ALA A 371 14.91 -2.05 11.70
N TYR A 372 15.04 -0.99 10.91
CA TYR A 372 14.04 -0.53 9.97
C TYR A 372 14.58 -0.64 8.55
N LEU A 373 13.88 -1.36 7.67
CA LEU A 373 14.21 -1.45 6.25
C LEU A 373 13.22 -0.66 5.40
N ASN A 374 13.73 0.33 4.66
CA ASN A 374 12.95 1.02 3.65
C ASN A 374 12.75 0.10 2.44
N LEU A 375 11.54 0.08 1.88
CA LEU A 375 11.22 -0.69 0.68
C LEU A 375 12.17 -0.34 -0.48
N GLN A 376 12.55 0.93 -0.61
CA GLN A 376 13.51 1.39 -1.60
C GLN A 376 14.83 0.61 -1.56
N GLU A 377 15.31 0.24 -0.37
CA GLU A 377 16.56 -0.49 -0.18
C GLU A 377 16.35 -2.01 -0.23
N ALA A 378 15.17 -2.48 0.19
CA ALA A 378 14.85 -3.91 0.27
C ALA A 378 14.40 -4.51 -1.08
N CYS A 379 13.60 -3.76 -1.84
CA CYS A 379 13.06 -4.16 -3.13
C CYS A 379 12.84 -2.91 -4.02
N PRO A 380 13.90 -2.36 -4.63
CA PRO A 380 13.80 -1.20 -5.53
C PRO A 380 12.77 -1.34 -6.66
N PRO A 381 12.59 -2.51 -7.32
CA PRO A 381 11.57 -2.69 -8.35
C PRO A 381 10.15 -2.43 -7.86
N LEU A 382 9.85 -2.86 -6.62
CA LEU A 382 8.54 -2.68 -6.02
C LEU A 382 8.33 -1.24 -5.53
N ASP A 383 9.38 -0.58 -5.03
CA ASP A 383 9.38 0.84 -4.67
C ASP A 383 9.06 1.73 -5.87
N ALA A 384 9.62 1.40 -7.05
CA ALA A 384 9.38 2.14 -8.30
C ALA A 384 7.90 2.18 -8.70
N ILE A 385 7.08 1.21 -8.28
CA ILE A 385 5.63 1.20 -8.54
C ILE A 385 4.95 2.41 -7.90
N MET A 386 5.46 2.89 -6.77
CA MET A 386 4.86 4.04 -6.07
C MET A 386 4.88 5.31 -6.92
N ASN A 387 5.80 5.44 -7.88
CA ASN A 387 5.82 6.58 -8.79
C ASN A 387 4.59 6.62 -9.72
N PHE A 388 3.92 5.48 -9.92
CA PHE A 388 2.71 5.36 -10.73
C PHE A 388 1.41 5.41 -9.89
N SER A 389 1.53 5.61 -8.58
CA SER A 389 0.37 5.71 -7.69
C SER A 389 -0.28 7.08 -7.83
N CYS A 390 -1.59 7.09 -8.12
CA CYS A 390 -2.42 8.29 -8.28
C CYS A 390 -2.58 9.03 -6.95
#